data_AF-A0A2N2J8I5-F1
#
_entry.id   AF-A0A2N2J8I5-F1
#
_cell.length_a   1.000
_cell.length_b   1.000
_cell.length_c   1.000
_cell.angle_alpha   90.00
_cell.angle_beta   90.00
_cell.angle_gamma   90.00
#
_symmetry.space_group_name_H-M   'P 1'
#
loop_
_entity.id
_entity.type
_entity.pdbx_description
1 polymer ?
#
loop_
_entity_poly.entity_id
_entity_poly.type
_entity_poly.pdbx_seq_one_letter_code
_entity_poly.pdbx_strand_id
1 'polypeptide(L)'
;MAAVIPIIMKIVSIVFLIIFILSVTLLVFTFRKPKKVSLLSLILPVLISLITFTVFSFFIHYRPSILLLVGMGFAGLAIGIIWSQSTLVYAESGTVMSRNSIWYLVVWGGVFALTQLISIVTKKPPSIVMALLIMSTGSVIGMNGQMMRKYFSVKSSLGAPEASLQSCPNCGAKIEGKNAFCNKCGNKL
;
A
#
# COMPACT_ATOMS: atom_id res chain seq x y z
N MET A 1 -41.46 13.78 -11.14
CA MET A 1 -40.29 12.87 -11.04
C MET A 1 -39.01 13.45 -11.64
N ALA A 2 -39.05 14.15 -12.79
CA ALA A 2 -37.86 14.71 -13.44
C ALA A 2 -37.07 15.77 -12.62
N ALA A 3 -37.74 16.57 -11.77
CA ALA A 3 -37.08 17.57 -10.91
C ALA A 3 -36.53 17.01 -9.59
N VAL A 4 -36.99 15.83 -9.15
CA VAL A 4 -36.62 15.24 -7.85
C VAL A 4 -35.30 14.48 -7.94
N ILE A 5 -35.08 13.74 -9.03
CA ILE A 5 -33.85 13.00 -9.30
C ILE A 5 -32.59 13.89 -9.23
N PRO A 6 -32.50 15.07 -9.88
CA PRO A 6 -31.30 15.90 -9.80
C PRO A 6 -31.06 16.46 -8.40
N ILE A 7 -32.12 16.72 -7.62
CA ILE A 7 -32.00 17.16 -6.23
C ILE A 7 -31.43 16.03 -5.37
N ILE A 8 -31.96 14.82 -5.50
CA ILE A 8 -31.45 13.62 -4.80
C ILE A 8 -29.97 13.41 -5.13
N MET A 9 -29.59 13.48 -6.42
CA MET A 9 -28.19 13.30 -6.83
C MET A 9 -27.25 14.35 -6.22
N LYS A 10 -27.70 15.60 -6.11
CA LYS A 10 -26.93 16.66 -5.43
C LYS A 10 -26.77 16.37 -3.93
N ILE A 11 -27.83 15.96 -3.25
CA ILE A 11 -27.77 15.60 -1.83
C ILE A 11 -26.81 14.43 -1.61
N VAL A 12 -26.95 13.36 -2.40
CA VAL A 12 -26.06 12.20 -2.36
C VAL A 12 -24.61 12.62 -2.59
N SER A 13 -24.34 13.47 -3.59
CA SER A 13 -23.01 13.99 -3.87
C SER A 13 -22.42 14.79 -2.69
N ILE A 14 -23.22 15.65 -2.04
CA ILE A 14 -22.78 16.44 -0.88
C ILE A 14 -22.44 15.51 0.29
N VAL A 15 -23.26 14.50 0.55
CA VAL A 15 -22.99 13.52 1.61
C VAL A 15 -21.67 12.77 1.36
N PHE A 16 -21.44 12.28 0.14
CA PHE A 16 -20.18 11.62 -0.21
C PHE A 16 -18.98 12.57 -0.14
N LEU A 17 -19.15 13.84 -0.50
CA LEU A 17 -18.12 14.86 -0.35
C LEU A 17 -17.73 15.06 1.12
N ILE A 18 -18.71 15.16 2.03
CA ILE A 18 -18.46 15.28 3.48
C ILE A 18 -17.72 14.05 4.00
N ILE A 19 -18.20 12.84 3.65
CA ILE A 19 -17.55 11.59 4.04
C ILE A 19 -16.11 11.54 3.54
N PHE A 20 -15.87 11.95 2.28
CA PHE A 20 -14.54 12.02 1.70
C PHE A 20 -13.63 12.97 2.47
N ILE A 21 -14.08 14.20 2.76
CA ILE A 21 -13.30 15.19 3.52
C ILE A 21 -12.95 14.65 4.91
N LEU A 22 -13.91 14.06 5.61
CA LEU A 22 -13.68 13.45 6.93
C LEU A 22 -12.67 12.29 6.83
N SER A 23 -12.80 11.42 5.84
CA SER A 23 -11.87 10.29 5.62
C SER A 23 -10.45 10.76 5.36
N VAL A 24 -10.27 11.77 4.49
CA VAL A 24 -8.95 12.37 4.21
C VAL A 24 -8.38 13.04 5.45
N THR A 25 -9.19 13.77 6.20
CA THR A 25 -8.76 14.43 7.44
C THR A 25 -8.25 13.40 8.45
N LEU A 26 -9.00 12.31 8.67
CA LEU A 26 -8.57 11.21 9.53
C LEU A 26 -7.30 10.53 9.02
N LEU A 27 -7.14 10.36 7.70
CA LEU A 27 -5.91 9.82 7.11
C LEU A 27 -4.71 10.71 7.47
N VAL A 28 -4.82 12.03 7.29
CA VAL A 28 -3.76 13.01 7.59
C VAL A 28 -3.38 13.02 9.08
N PHE A 29 -4.33 12.77 9.98
CA PHE A 29 -4.03 12.69 11.41
C PHE A 29 -3.51 11.32 11.87
N THR A 30 -3.82 10.24 11.14
CA THR A 30 -3.51 8.86 11.56
C THR A 30 -2.40 8.18 10.77
N PHE A 31 -1.89 8.77 9.68
CA PHE A 31 -0.94 8.09 8.78
C PHE A 31 0.36 7.63 9.47
N ARG A 32 0.84 8.36 10.48
CA ARG A 32 2.08 8.02 11.21
C ARG A 32 1.89 7.04 12.37
N LYS A 33 0.65 6.72 12.74
CA LYS A 33 0.37 5.81 13.85
C LYS A 33 0.78 4.38 13.45
N PRO A 34 1.46 3.62 14.33
CA PRO A 34 1.84 2.25 14.03
C PRO A 34 0.58 1.38 13.89
N LYS A 35 0.53 0.56 12.84
CA LYS A 35 -0.60 -0.32 12.55
C LYS A 35 -0.13 -1.77 12.50
N LYS A 36 -0.84 -2.65 13.21
CA LYS A 36 -0.63 -4.09 13.12
C LYS A 36 -0.96 -4.56 11.71
N VAL A 37 -0.03 -5.24 11.07
CA VAL A 37 -0.23 -5.79 9.72
C VAL A 37 -0.66 -7.25 9.85
N SER A 38 -1.81 -7.57 9.26
CA SER A 38 -2.27 -8.94 9.07
C SER A 38 -2.34 -9.27 7.58
N LEU A 39 -2.24 -10.55 7.21
CA LEU A 39 -2.40 -10.97 5.81
C LEU A 39 -3.77 -10.56 5.26
N LEU A 40 -4.82 -10.65 6.08
CA LEU A 40 -6.16 -10.23 5.70
C LEU A 40 -6.22 -8.73 5.37
N SER A 41 -5.51 -7.88 6.10
CA SER A 41 -5.44 -6.45 5.81
C SER A 41 -4.74 -6.11 4.49
N LEU A 42 -3.90 -7.02 3.96
CA LEU A 42 -3.20 -6.83 2.68
C LEU A 42 -3.98 -7.43 1.49
N ILE A 43 -4.73 -8.51 1.72
CA ILE A 43 -5.52 -9.18 0.68
C ILE A 43 -6.84 -8.44 0.41
N LEU A 44 -7.48 -7.94 1.47
CA LEU A 44 -8.80 -7.31 1.37
C LEU A 44 -8.83 -6.12 0.38
N PRO A 45 -7.86 -5.19 0.36
CA PRO A 45 -7.85 -4.10 -0.62
C PRO A 45 -7.71 -4.58 -2.07
N VAL A 46 -6.92 -5.64 -2.30
CA VAL A 46 -6.74 -6.23 -3.64
C VAL A 46 -8.06 -6.82 -4.12
N LEU A 47 -8.75 -7.60 -3.28
CA LEU A 47 -10.04 -8.18 -3.60
C LEU A 47 -11.09 -7.10 -3.88
N ILE A 48 -11.20 -6.09 -3.00
CA ILE A 48 -12.15 -4.98 -3.18
C ILE A 48 -11.87 -4.26 -4.51
N SER A 49 -10.61 -4.01 -4.83
CA SER A 49 -10.25 -3.33 -6.09
C SER A 49 -10.63 -4.14 -7.32
N LEU A 50 -10.36 -5.46 -7.32
CA LEU A 50 -10.74 -6.36 -8.43
C LEU A 50 -12.26 -6.48 -8.59
N ILE A 51 -13.00 -6.59 -7.47
CA ILE A 51 -14.46 -6.60 -7.48
C ILE A 51 -14.99 -5.29 -8.04
N THR A 52 -14.45 -4.15 -7.58
CA THR A 52 -14.85 -2.82 -8.04
C THR A 52 -14.62 -2.69 -9.54
N PHE A 53 -13.43 -3.03 -10.02
CA PHE A 53 -13.13 -3.00 -11.46
C PHE A 53 -14.10 -3.85 -12.28
N THR A 54 -14.39 -5.07 -11.81
CA THR A 54 -15.33 -6.00 -12.50
C THR A 54 -16.74 -5.42 -12.55
N VAL A 55 -17.25 -4.93 -11.41
CA VAL A 55 -18.58 -4.32 -11.31
C VAL A 55 -18.69 -3.10 -12.23
N PHE A 56 -17.73 -2.17 -12.16
CA PHE A 56 -17.75 -0.97 -13.01
C PHE A 56 -17.64 -1.30 -14.50
N SER A 57 -16.79 -2.26 -14.87
CA SER A 57 -16.67 -2.72 -16.26
C SER A 57 -17.98 -3.33 -16.78
N PHE A 58 -18.68 -4.09 -15.93
CA PHE A 58 -19.98 -4.69 -16.25
C PHE A 58 -21.06 -3.62 -16.46
N PHE A 59 -21.24 -2.69 -15.51
CA PHE A 59 -22.27 -1.65 -15.59
C PHE A 59 -22.06 -0.70 -16.78
N ILE A 60 -20.81 -0.32 -17.07
CA ILE A 60 -20.49 0.60 -18.17
C ILE A 60 -20.42 -0.12 -19.53
N HIS A 61 -20.55 -1.45 -19.56
CA HIS A 61 -20.32 -2.29 -20.75
C HIS A 61 -18.96 -1.98 -21.41
N TYR A 62 -17.97 -1.62 -20.58
CA TYR A 62 -16.66 -1.22 -21.06
C TYR A 62 -15.83 -2.46 -21.39
N ARG A 63 -15.30 -2.52 -22.61
CA ARG A 63 -14.36 -3.56 -23.03
C ARG A 63 -13.00 -2.92 -23.29
N PRO A 64 -12.07 -2.96 -22.32
CA PRO A 64 -10.73 -2.41 -22.54
C PRO A 64 -10.01 -3.20 -23.64
N SER A 65 -9.24 -2.49 -24.47
CA SER A 65 -8.26 -3.16 -25.31
C SER A 65 -7.19 -3.82 -24.42
N ILE A 66 -6.68 -4.98 -24.85
CA ILE A 66 -5.66 -5.71 -24.10
C ILE A 66 -4.42 -4.83 -23.88
N LEU A 67 -4.05 -4.02 -24.87
CA LEU A 67 -2.91 -3.10 -24.78
C LEU A 67 -3.11 -2.07 -23.67
N LEU A 68 -4.31 -1.47 -23.55
CA LEU A 68 -4.61 -0.51 -22.49
C LEU A 68 -4.60 -1.21 -21.13
N LEU A 69 -5.18 -2.41 -21.03
CA LEU A 69 -5.22 -3.17 -19.79
C LEU A 69 -3.82 -3.52 -19.29
N VAL A 70 -2.95 -4.03 -20.18
CA VAL A 70 -1.56 -4.36 -19.86
C VAL A 70 -0.76 -3.10 -19.57
N GLY A 71 -0.85 -2.06 -20.41
CA GLY A 71 -0.09 -0.83 -20.25
C GLY A 71 -0.43 -0.10 -18.96
N MET A 72 -1.71 0.19 -18.73
CA MET A 72 -2.16 0.89 -17.52
C MET A 72 -2.02 0.02 -16.28
N GLY A 73 -2.28 -1.29 -16.39
CA GLY A 73 -2.12 -2.24 -15.30
C GLY A 73 -0.67 -2.36 -14.84
N PHE A 74 0.26 -2.46 -15.79
CA PHE A 74 1.70 -2.50 -15.50
C PHE A 74 2.20 -1.16 -14.93
N ALA A 75 1.79 -0.04 -15.52
CA ALA A 75 2.12 1.29 -14.98
C ALA A 75 1.64 1.43 -13.53
N GLY A 76 0.39 1.02 -13.26
CA GLY A 76 -0.15 0.94 -11.91
C GLY A 76 0.69 0.08 -11.00
N LEU A 77 0.98 -1.16 -11.40
CA LEU A 77 1.78 -2.11 -10.62
C LEU A 77 3.15 -1.53 -10.24
N ALA A 78 3.85 -0.91 -11.20
CA ALA A 78 5.13 -0.25 -10.97
C ALA A 78 5.01 0.90 -9.95
N ILE A 79 4.00 1.77 -10.11
CA ILE A 79 3.71 2.86 -9.15
C ILE A 79 3.46 2.27 -7.75
N GLY A 80 2.66 1.21 -7.64
CA GLY A 80 2.36 0.54 -6.38
C GLY A 80 3.60 -0.02 -5.68
N ILE A 81 4.49 -0.68 -6.43
CA ILE A 81 5.74 -1.22 -5.88
C ILE A 81 6.65 -0.08 -5.38
N ILE A 82 6.83 0.97 -6.18
CA ILE A 82 7.65 2.13 -5.80
C ILE A 82 7.06 2.81 -4.56
N TRP A 83 5.75 3.05 -4.56
CA TRP A 83 5.06 3.71 -3.45
C TRP A 83 5.14 2.91 -2.14
N SER A 84 5.11 1.57 -2.20
CA SER A 84 5.26 0.70 -1.02
C SER A 84 6.60 0.86 -0.29
N GLN A 85 7.63 1.42 -0.94
CA GLN A 85 8.90 1.73 -0.29
C GLN A 85 8.77 2.83 0.77
N SER A 86 7.72 3.64 0.68
CA SER A 86 7.39 4.70 1.63
C SER A 86 6.83 4.18 2.96
N THR A 87 6.60 2.87 3.09
CA THR A 87 6.12 2.23 4.31
C THR A 87 7.20 1.35 4.93
N LEU A 88 7.50 1.67 6.19
CA LEU A 88 8.38 0.89 7.05
C LEU A 88 7.58 -0.29 7.62
N VAL A 89 8.12 -1.49 7.50
CA VAL A 89 7.57 -2.72 8.10
C VAL A 89 8.62 -3.27 9.05
N TYR A 90 8.25 -3.49 10.30
CA TYR A 90 9.17 -3.92 11.35
C TYR A 90 8.47 -4.85 12.35
N ALA A 91 9.27 -5.58 13.13
CA ALA A 91 8.80 -6.47 14.18
C ALA A 91 8.85 -5.74 15.53
N GLU A 92 7.75 -5.75 16.28
CA GLU A 92 7.67 -5.22 17.63
C GLU A 92 6.81 -6.16 18.48
N SER A 93 7.34 -6.58 19.64
CA SER A 93 6.64 -7.43 20.62
C SER A 93 6.02 -8.70 20.01
N GLY A 94 6.75 -9.39 19.12
CA GLY A 94 6.29 -10.63 18.47
C GLY A 94 5.26 -10.41 17.35
N THR A 95 4.96 -9.15 16.98
CA THR A 95 3.99 -8.82 15.93
C THR A 95 4.61 -7.96 14.83
N VAL A 96 4.12 -8.12 13.60
CA VAL A 96 4.56 -7.29 12.46
C VAL A 96 3.75 -6.01 12.44
N MET A 97 4.43 -4.88 12.53
CA MET A 97 3.87 -3.54 12.49
C MET A 97 4.29 -2.80 11.22
N SER A 98 3.48 -1.82 10.82
CA SER A 98 3.78 -0.90 9.73
C SER A 98 3.63 0.55 10.14
N ARG A 99 4.46 1.40 9.54
CA ARG A 99 4.41 2.85 9.71
C ARG A 99 4.66 3.54 8.39
N ASN A 100 3.79 4.48 8.01
CA ASN A 100 3.95 5.25 6.78
C ASN A 100 4.84 6.47 6.99
N SER A 101 5.63 6.81 5.97
CA SER A 101 6.41 8.05 5.91
C SER A 101 5.55 9.23 5.43
N ILE A 102 6.10 10.45 5.48
CA ILE A 102 5.47 11.64 4.88
C ILE A 102 5.31 11.47 3.37
N TRP A 103 6.29 10.83 2.72
CA TRP A 103 6.29 10.56 1.29
C TRP A 103 5.07 9.76 0.85
N TYR A 104 4.56 8.86 1.70
CA TYR A 104 3.31 8.16 1.44
C TYR A 104 2.16 9.15 1.16
N LEU A 105 2.02 10.19 1.98
CA LEU A 105 0.95 11.17 1.89
C LEU A 105 1.12 12.11 0.69
N VAL A 106 2.37 12.52 0.42
CA VAL A 106 2.72 13.35 -0.74
C VAL A 106 2.39 12.63 -2.04
N VAL A 107 2.84 11.37 -2.19
CA VAL A 107 2.58 10.57 -3.39
C VAL A 107 1.09 10.29 -3.54
N TRP A 108 0.39 9.92 -2.47
CA TRP A 108 -1.05 9.69 -2.49
C TRP A 108 -1.83 10.93 -2.94
N GLY A 109 -1.54 12.08 -2.31
CA GLY A 109 -2.19 13.36 -2.64
C GLY A 109 -1.88 13.81 -4.07
N GLY A 110 -0.65 13.60 -4.54
CA GLY A 110 -0.23 13.89 -5.91
C GLY A 110 -0.98 13.04 -6.95
N VAL A 111 -1.07 11.73 -6.74
CA VAL A 111 -1.83 10.82 -7.61
C VAL A 111 -3.31 11.21 -7.61
N PHE A 112 -3.88 11.50 -6.45
CA PHE A 112 -5.26 11.98 -6.36
C PHE A 112 -5.46 13.27 -7.16
N ALA A 113 -4.64 14.30 -6.95
CA ALA A 113 -4.74 15.57 -7.68
C ALA A 113 -4.59 15.37 -9.20
N LEU A 114 -3.66 14.52 -9.63
CA LEU A 114 -3.45 14.19 -11.03
C LEU A 114 -4.68 13.52 -11.65
N THR A 115 -5.30 12.55 -10.95
CA THR A 115 -6.53 11.91 -11.45
C THR A 115 -7.68 12.90 -11.63
N GLN A 116 -7.84 13.86 -10.69
CA GLN A 116 -8.86 14.91 -10.82
C GLN A 116 -8.56 15.82 -12.01
N LEU A 117 -7.31 16.24 -12.19
CA LEU A 117 -6.89 17.09 -13.30
C LEU A 117 -7.16 16.43 -14.67
N ILE A 118 -6.78 15.16 -14.81
CA ILE A 118 -6.99 14.39 -16.05
C ILE A 118 -8.49 14.27 -16.37
N SER A 119 -9.32 14.04 -15.35
CA SER A 119 -10.78 13.94 -15.51
C SER A 119 -11.39 15.24 -16.04
N ILE A 120 -10.94 16.39 -15.51
CA ILE A 120 -11.42 17.73 -15.90
C ILE A 120 -10.98 18.09 -17.33
N VAL A 121 -9.71 17.87 -17.65
CA VAL A 121 -9.12 18.33 -18.92
C VAL A 121 -9.68 17.57 -20.13
N THR A 122 -9.92 16.28 -20.00
CA THR A 122 -10.04 15.41 -21.18
C THR A 122 -11.48 15.24 -21.69
N LYS A 123 -12.50 15.72 -20.97
CA LYS A 123 -13.92 15.74 -21.39
C LYS A 123 -14.52 14.38 -21.86
N LYS A 124 -13.83 13.25 -21.66
CA LYS A 124 -14.29 11.87 -21.95
C LYS A 124 -14.35 11.04 -20.66
N PRO A 125 -15.34 11.29 -19.79
CA PRO A 125 -15.32 10.74 -18.44
C PRO A 125 -15.30 9.19 -18.38
N PRO A 126 -16.11 8.42 -19.14
CA PRO A 126 -16.21 6.98 -18.90
C PRO A 126 -14.93 6.20 -19.23
N SER A 127 -14.32 6.43 -20.39
CA SER A 127 -13.12 5.69 -20.83
C SER A 127 -11.89 6.01 -19.99
N ILE A 128 -11.78 7.26 -19.53
CA ILE A 128 -10.63 7.73 -18.77
C ILE A 128 -10.75 7.27 -17.32
N VAL A 129 -11.94 7.36 -16.74
CA VAL A 129 -12.21 6.79 -15.42
C VAL A 129 -11.89 5.31 -15.41
N MET A 130 -12.23 4.57 -16.47
CA MET A 130 -11.88 3.15 -16.56
C MET A 130 -10.37 2.91 -16.71
N ALA A 131 -9.65 3.70 -17.52
CA ALA A 131 -8.19 3.58 -17.63
C ALA A 131 -7.49 3.89 -16.30
N LEU A 132 -7.94 4.93 -15.59
CA LEU A 132 -7.46 5.29 -14.26
C LEU A 132 -7.82 4.21 -13.22
N LEU A 133 -8.98 3.57 -13.34
CA LEU A 133 -9.38 2.46 -12.49
C LEU A 133 -8.47 1.25 -12.69
N ILE A 134 -8.15 0.88 -13.94
CA ILE A 134 -7.19 -0.20 -14.24
C ILE A 134 -5.82 0.10 -13.61
N MET A 135 -5.33 1.34 -13.77
CA MET A 135 -4.06 1.76 -13.17
C MET A 135 -4.11 1.76 -11.64
N SER A 136 -5.22 2.21 -11.06
CA SER A 136 -5.44 2.18 -9.61
C SER A 136 -5.43 0.74 -9.08
N THR A 137 -6.12 -0.18 -9.76
CA THR A 137 -6.11 -1.61 -9.43
C THR A 137 -4.71 -2.21 -9.51
N GLY A 138 -3.96 -1.91 -10.57
CA GLY A 138 -2.55 -2.28 -10.68
C GLY A 138 -1.71 -1.76 -9.49
N SER A 139 -1.91 -0.50 -9.11
CA SER A 139 -1.21 0.13 -7.98
C SER A 139 -1.53 -0.54 -6.64
N VAL A 140 -2.80 -0.88 -6.40
CA VAL A 140 -3.23 -1.61 -5.20
C VAL A 140 -2.60 -2.99 -5.14
N ILE A 141 -2.58 -3.72 -6.27
CA ILE A 141 -1.94 -5.03 -6.38
C ILE A 141 -0.44 -4.93 -6.11
N GLY A 142 0.26 -3.99 -6.78
CA GLY A 142 1.69 -3.79 -6.62
C GLY A 142 2.09 -3.41 -5.19
N MET A 143 1.35 -2.48 -4.58
CA MET A 143 1.63 -2.02 -3.23
C MET A 143 1.42 -3.13 -2.19
N ASN A 144 0.27 -3.80 -2.22
CA ASN A 144 -0.04 -4.86 -1.25
C ASN A 144 0.80 -6.12 -1.48
N GLY A 145 1.12 -6.45 -2.74
CA GLY A 145 2.02 -7.56 -3.07
C GLY A 145 3.43 -7.33 -2.53
N GLN A 146 3.99 -6.14 -2.73
CA GLN A 146 5.31 -5.80 -2.18
C GLN A 146 5.29 -5.71 -0.65
N MET A 147 4.20 -5.20 -0.05
CA MET A 147 4.01 -5.21 1.40
C MET A 147 3.96 -6.63 1.96
N MET A 148 3.31 -7.56 1.24
CA MET A 148 3.23 -8.96 1.62
C MET A 148 4.62 -9.63 1.60
N ARG A 149 5.46 -9.31 0.61
CA ARG A 149 6.87 -9.75 0.58
C ARG A 149 7.65 -9.25 1.80
N LYS A 150 7.51 -7.97 2.15
CA LYS A 150 8.12 -7.39 3.37
C LYS A 150 7.59 -8.06 4.64
N TYR A 151 6.27 -8.29 4.71
CA TYR A 151 5.63 -8.98 5.83
C TYR A 151 6.21 -10.36 6.06
N PHE A 152 6.35 -11.19 5.01
CA PHE A 152 6.92 -12.52 5.14
C PHE A 152 8.40 -12.48 5.52
N SER A 153 9.18 -11.54 4.96
CA SER A 153 10.60 -11.35 5.33
C SER A 153 10.79 -10.98 6.81
N VAL A 154 9.93 -10.14 7.36
CA VAL A 154 9.99 -9.76 8.78
C VAL A 154 9.41 -10.85 9.68
N LYS A 155 8.38 -11.56 9.21
CA LYS A 155 7.79 -12.70 9.94
C LYS A 155 8.77 -13.86 10.06
N SER A 156 9.59 -14.13 9.04
CA SER A 156 10.64 -15.14 9.15
C SER A 156 11.71 -14.77 10.17
N SER A 157 12.01 -13.48 10.36
CA SER A 157 12.95 -13.03 11.40
C SER A 157 12.38 -13.08 12.82
N LEU A 158 11.05 -13.09 12.98
CA LEU A 158 10.40 -13.26 14.31
C LEU A 158 10.57 -14.68 14.88
N GLY A 159 10.86 -15.67 14.02
CA GLY A 159 11.09 -17.06 14.41
C GLY A 159 12.54 -17.54 14.23
N ALA A 160 13.43 -16.68 13.74
CA ALA A 160 14.86 -16.97 13.77
C ALA A 160 15.29 -16.91 15.25
N PRO A 161 16.06 -17.90 15.75
CA PRO A 161 16.71 -17.74 17.05
C PRO A 161 17.46 -16.41 17.00
N GLU A 162 17.33 -15.58 18.04
CA GLU A 162 18.33 -14.55 18.30
C GLU A 162 19.67 -15.21 18.02
N ALA A 163 20.41 -14.70 17.02
CA ALA A 163 21.77 -15.18 16.79
C ALA A 163 22.43 -15.06 18.16
N SER A 164 22.66 -16.22 18.78
CA SER A 164 23.02 -16.34 20.18
C SER A 164 24.09 -15.32 20.45
N LEU A 165 23.81 -14.36 21.33
CA LEU A 165 24.80 -13.48 21.92
C LEU A 165 25.75 -14.37 22.72
N GLN A 166 26.63 -15.08 22.02
CA GLN A 166 27.68 -15.88 22.63
C GLN A 166 28.65 -14.86 23.22
N SER A 167 28.90 -14.98 24.51
CA SER A 167 29.97 -14.24 25.16
C SER A 167 31.26 -15.05 24.97
N CYS A 168 32.35 -14.38 24.59
CA CYS A 168 33.65 -15.03 24.44
C CYS A 168 34.05 -15.70 25.77
N PRO A 169 34.37 -17.01 25.79
CA PRO A 169 34.71 -17.72 27.04
C PRO A 169 36.00 -17.22 27.69
N ASN A 170 36.87 -16.55 26.92
CA ASN A 170 38.14 -16.04 27.43
C ASN A 170 38.03 -14.62 28.03
N CYS A 171 37.23 -13.73 27.45
CA CYS A 171 37.19 -12.31 27.86
C CYS A 171 35.80 -11.73 28.14
N GLY A 172 34.73 -12.52 27.96
CA GLY A 172 33.35 -12.10 28.19
C GLY A 172 32.79 -11.11 27.18
N ALA A 173 33.50 -10.79 26.09
CA ALA A 173 32.99 -9.88 25.05
C ALA A 173 31.80 -10.51 24.31
N LYS A 174 30.74 -9.71 24.07
CA LYS A 174 29.60 -10.12 23.23
C LYS A 174 30.06 -10.31 21.78
N ILE A 175 29.77 -11.48 21.22
CA ILE A 175 30.11 -11.83 19.83
C ILE A 175 28.85 -11.62 18.99
N GLU A 176 28.93 -10.67 18.07
CA GLU A 176 27.89 -10.47 17.06
C GLU A 176 28.25 -11.31 15.83
N GLY A 177 27.50 -12.38 15.60
CA GLY A 177 27.62 -13.23 14.40
C GLY A 177 28.61 -14.41 14.51
N LYS A 178 28.92 -15.02 13.36
CA LYS A 178 29.80 -16.20 13.24
C LYS A 178 31.22 -15.80 12.86
N ASN A 179 31.99 -15.26 13.82
CA ASN A 179 33.42 -14.96 13.62
C ASN A 179 34.27 -16.14 14.10
N ALA A 180 35.38 -16.45 13.40
CA ALA A 180 36.31 -17.50 13.82
C ALA A 180 37.19 -17.10 15.02
N PHE A 181 37.30 -15.79 15.29
CA PHE A 181 38.11 -15.21 16.35
C PHE A 181 37.37 -14.07 17.06
N CYS A 182 37.68 -13.86 18.33
CA CYS A 182 37.14 -12.76 19.10
C CYS A 182 37.78 -11.42 18.70
N ASN A 183 36.96 -10.44 18.31
CA ASN A 183 37.42 -9.11 17.89
C ASN A 183 38.06 -8.28 19.02
N LYS A 184 37.91 -8.69 20.29
CA LYS A 184 38.45 -7.97 21.46
C LYS A 184 39.76 -8.56 21.98
N CYS A 185 39.85 -9.90 22.06
CA CYS A 185 41.02 -10.57 22.64
C CYS A 185 41.79 -11.47 21.67
N GLY A 186 41.33 -11.63 20.43
CA GLY A 186 42.00 -12.46 19.41
C GLY A 186 41.89 -13.98 19.62
N ASN A 187 41.26 -14.44 20.71
CA ASN A 187 41.13 -15.86 20.97
C ASN A 187 40.18 -16.53 19.97
N LYS A 188 40.46 -17.79 19.63
CA LYS A 188 39.57 -18.60 18.79
C LYS A 188 38.23 -18.83 19.51
N LEU A 189 37.12 -18.72 18.75
CA LEU A 189 35.76 -18.92 19.22
C LEU A 189 35.27 -20.34 18.97
#